data_AF-A0ABD0N5W5-F1
#
_entry.id   AF-A0ABD0N5W5-F1
#
_cell.length_a   1.000
_cell.length_b   1.000
_cell.length_c   1.000
_cell.angle_alpha   90.00
_cell.angle_beta   90.00
_cell.angle_gamma   90.00
#
_symmetry.space_group_name_H-M   'P 1'
#
loop_
_entity.id
_entity.type
_entity.pdbx_description
1 polymer ?
#
loop_
_entity_poly.entity_id
_entity_poly.type
_entity_poly.pdbx_seq_one_letter_code
_entity_poly.pdbx_strand_id
1 'polypeptide(L)' 'MLALLAFEVTIYRHQDFYRMKNNLTPPVTRTIFHNITRQHLDDGIVNCAKYFINYFFYKFGLE' A
#
# COMPACT_ATOMS: atom_id res chain seq x y z
N MET A 1 -20.65 3.10 -13.38
CA MET A 1 -20.55 3.89 -12.14
C MET A 1 -20.93 3.06 -10.91
N LEU A 2 -22.14 2.49 -10.83
CA LEU A 2 -22.57 1.67 -9.68
C LEU A 2 -21.68 0.44 -9.40
N ALA A 3 -21.26 -0.28 -10.44
CA ALA A 3 -20.38 -1.45 -10.28
C ALA A 3 -19.00 -1.10 -9.67
N LEU A 4 -18.43 0.06 -10.03
CA LEU A 4 -17.15 0.52 -9.48
C LEU A 4 -17.28 0.85 -7.98
N LEU A 5 -18.40 1.47 -7.60
CA LEU A 5 -18.71 1.87 -6.23
C LEU A 5 -18.95 0.64 -5.34
N ALA A 6 -19.70 -0.34 -5.85
CA ALA A 6 -19.88 -1.62 -5.17
C ALA A 6 -18.56 -2.39 -5.03
N PHE A 7 -17.70 -2.35 -6.05
CA PHE A 7 -16.37 -2.95 -6.00
C PHE A 7 -15.49 -2.30 -4.94
N GLU A 8 -15.43 -0.96 -4.90
CA GLU A 8 -14.68 -0.21 -3.88
C GLU A 8 -15.11 -0.61 -2.45
N VAL A 9 -16.42 -0.57 -2.17
CA VAL A 9 -16.96 -0.95 -0.86
C VAL A 9 -16.63 -2.41 -0.52
N THR A 10 -16.71 -3.30 -1.49
CA THR A 10 -16.37 -4.73 -1.29
C THR A 10 -14.90 -4.89 -0.90
N ILE A 11 -13.99 -4.20 -1.59
CA ILE A 11 -12.56 -4.22 -1.29
C ILE A 11 -12.31 -3.67 0.13
N TYR A 12 -12.90 -2.54 0.50
CA TYR A 12 -12.74 -1.97 1.84
C TYR A 12 -13.24 -2.92 2.94
N ARG A 13 -14.42 -3.53 2.77
CA ARG A 13 -14.99 -4.48 3.74
C ARG A 13 -14.15 -5.74 3.85
N HIS A 14 -13.62 -6.24 2.73
CA HIS A 14 -12.74 -7.40 2.72
C HIS A 14 -11.43 -7.12 3.47
N GLN A 15 -10.81 -5.96 3.23
CA GLN A 15 -9.59 -5.55 3.92
C GLN A 15 -9.80 -5.36 5.43
N ASP A 16 -10.92 -4.76 5.83
CA ASP A 16 -11.31 -4.59 7.23
C ASP A 16 -11.47 -5.94 7.94
N PHE A 17 -12.23 -6.86 7.33
CA PHE A 17 -12.43 -8.21 7.85
C PHE A 17 -11.11 -8.98 7.97
N TYR A 18 -10.25 -8.91 6.95
CA TYR A 18 -8.93 -9.55 6.98
C TYR A 18 -8.05 -9.01 8.11
N ARG A 19 -8.06 -7.70 8.36
CA ARG A 19 -7.27 -7.07 9.44
C ARG A 19 -7.79 -7.44 10.81
N MET A 20 -9.11 -7.42 10.99
CA MET A 20 -9.74 -7.84 12.24
C MET A 20 -9.43 -9.31 12.57
N LYS A 21 -9.53 -10.20 11.58
CA LYS A 21 -9.24 -11.64 11.77
C LYS A 21 -7.77 -11.90 12.15
N ASN A 22 -6.85 -11.14 11.58
CA ASN A 22 -5.40 -11.32 11.80
C ASN A 22 -4.83 -10.39 12.88
N ASN A 23 -5.67 -9.64 13.61
CA ASN A 23 -5.25 -8.62 14.60
C ASN A 23 -4.20 -7.64 14.05
N LEU A 24 -4.31 -7.26 12.78
CA LEU A 24 -3.38 -6.35 12.12
C LEU A 24 -3.81 -4.91 12.35
N THR A 25 -2.90 -4.07 12.87
CA THR A 25 -3.15 -2.65 13.03
C THR A 25 -3.22 -1.95 11.67
N PRO A 26 -3.97 -0.85 11.59
CA PRO A 26 -4.02 -0.11 10.35
C PRO A 26 -2.65 0.50 10.01
N PRO A 27 -2.19 0.39 8.75
CA PRO A 27 -1.02 1.11 8.25
C PRO A 27 -1.13 2.59 8.57
N VAL A 28 -0.16 3.15 9.28
CA VAL A 28 -0.08 4.60 9.53
C VAL A 28 0.21 5.34 8.21
N THR A 29 1.03 4.74 7.36
CA THR A 29 1.24 5.16 5.98
C THR A 29 0.42 4.23 5.09
N ARG A 30 -0.37 4.75 4.13
CA ARG A 30 -1.11 3.93 3.15
C ARG A 30 -0.17 3.24 2.14
N THR A 31 0.90 2.63 2.64
CA THR A 31 1.91 1.92 1.87
C THR A 31 1.51 0.46 1.75
N ILE A 32 1.77 -0.12 0.58
CA ILE A 32 1.46 -1.52 0.27
C ILE A 32 2.48 -2.41 0.97
N PHE A 33 3.75 -2.02 0.97
CA PHE A 33 4.85 -2.75 1.62
C PHE A 33 5.37 -2.00 2.84
N HIS A 34 4.94 -2.41 4.03
CA HIS A 34 5.36 -1.79 5.30
C HIS A 34 6.84 -2.00 5.61
N ASN A 35 7.41 -3.09 5.08
CA ASN A 35 8.79 -3.48 5.34
C ASN A 35 9.81 -2.74 4.47
N ILE A 36 9.38 -1.79 3.65
CA ILE A 36 10.25 -1.09 2.69
C ILE A 36 10.42 0.35 3.14
N THR A 37 11.46 0.55 3.94
CA THR A 37 11.95 1.85 4.37
C THR A 37 13.02 2.36 3.39
N ARG A 38 13.36 3.66 3.49
CA ARG A 38 14.41 4.30 2.67
C ARG A 38 15.77 3.60 2.75
N GLN A 39 16.02 2.85 3.83
CA GLN A 39 17.23 2.07 4.04
C GLN A 39 17.31 0.83 3.14
N HIS A 40 16.16 0.27 2.72
CA HIS A 40 16.12 -0.86 1.77
C HIS A 40 16.27 -0.43 0.30
N LEU A 41 16.41 0.86 0.02
CA LEU A 41 16.62 1.36 -1.34
C LEU A 41 17.95 0.85 -1.94
N ASP A 42 18.96 0.65 -1.08
CA ASP A 42 20.31 0.23 -1.47
C ASP A 42 20.47 -1.31 -1.48
N ASP A 43 19.51 -2.03 -0.91
CA ASP A 43 19.56 -3.48 -0.67
C ASP A 43 19.21 -4.32 -1.92
N GLY A 44 18.95 -3.67 -3.06
CA GLY A 44 18.77 -4.30 -4.38
C GLY A 44 17.57 -3.81 -5.19
N ILE A 45 17.53 -4.18 -6.47
CA ILE A 45 16.51 -3.75 -7.46
C ILE A 45 15.07 -4.09 -7.01
N VAL A 46 14.87 -5.24 -6.36
CA VAL A 46 13.54 -5.67 -5.91
C VAL A 46 13.01 -4.78 -4.78
N ASN A 47 13.87 -4.41 -3.83
CA ASN A 47 13.49 -3.53 -2.73
C ASN A 47 13.32 -2.09 -3.21
N CYS A 48 14.14 -1.67 -4.18
CA CYS A 48 13.97 -0.42 -4.91
C CYS A 48 12.61 -0.34 -5.62
N ALA A 49 12.23 -1.36 -6.40
CA ALA A 49 10.93 -1.41 -7.07
C ALA A 49 9.75 -1.30 -6.08
N LYS A 50 9.81 -2.02 -4.94
CA LYS A 50 8.79 -1.92 -3.88
C LYS A 50 8.74 -0.52 -3.25
N TYR A 51 9.89 0.13 -3.09
CA TYR A 51 9.97 1.51 -2.58
C TYR A 51 9.31 2.48 -3.56
N PHE A 52 9.62 2.37 -4.86
CA PHE A 52 8.97 3.19 -5.88
C PHE A 52 7.46 2.91 -5.92
N ILE A 53 6.99 1.68 -5.89
CA ILE A 53 5.54 1.38 -5.85
C ILE A 53 4.84 2.07 -4.66
N ASN A 54 5.49 2.15 -3.50
CA ASN A 54 4.94 2.84 -2.33
C ASN A 54 4.98 4.39 -2.44
N TYR A 55 6.02 4.96 -3.05
CA TYR A 55 6.34 6.40 -2.96
C TYR A 55 6.45 7.10 -4.31
N PHE A 56 6.08 6.46 -5.43
CA PHE A 56 6.25 7.02 -6.78
C PHE A 56 5.55 8.37 -6.91
N PHE A 57 4.24 8.40 -6.68
CA PHE A 57 3.46 9.64 -6.77
C PHE A 57 3.81 10.66 -5.68
N TYR A 58 4.23 10.18 -4.50
CA TYR A 58 4.72 11.06 -3.44
C TYR A 58 6.02 11.79 -3.84
N LYS A 59 6.90 11.14 -4.60
CA LYS A 59 8.20 11.68 -4.98
C LYS A 59 8.18 12.45 -6.30
N PHE A 60 7.45 11.94 -7.30
CA PHE A 60 7.43 12.46 -8.68
C PHE A 60 6.12 13.16 -9.04
N GLY A 61 5.20 13.41 -8.10
CA GLY A 61 3.88 13.96 -8.41
C GLY A 61 3.88 15.40 -8.96
N LEU A 62 5.03 16.09 -8.96
CA LEU A 62 5.19 17.45 -9.45
C LEU A 62 6.06 17.55 -10.72
N GLU A 63 6.78 16.47 -11.06
CA GLU A 63 7.65 16.38 -12.25
C GLU A 63 6.82 15.98 -13.49
#